data_AF-A0A928LE48-F1
#
_entry.id   AF-A0A928LE48-F1
#
_cell.length_a   1.000
_cell.length_b   1.000
_cell.length_c   1.000
_cell.angle_alpha   90.00
_cell.angle_beta   90.00
_cell.angle_gamma   90.00
#
_symmetry.space_group_name_H-M   'P 1'
#
loop_
_entity.id
_entity.type
_entity.pdbx_description
1 polymer ?
#
loop_
_entity_poly.entity_id
_entity_poly.type
_entity_poly.pdbx_seq_one_letter_code
_entity_poly.pdbx_strand_id
1 'polypeptide(L)'
;MKEKITRIEIRLTPKEKDKIKNLAASCNLSTSEYIRQRALGFVPNTVQPDVFYLFYNQLCALCNSIENNATADTEQQIVKLAKDIHTQLLTTQKQHKKEIVQEVMQWQQQASGQ
;
A
#
# COMPACT_ATOMS: atom_id res chain seq x y z
N MET A 1 -22.33 14.10 -17.26
CA MET A 1 -23.16 13.50 -16.19
C MET A 1 -22.63 14.03 -14.86
N LYS A 2 -23.44 14.71 -14.03
CA LYS A 2 -22.96 15.18 -12.71
C LYS A 2 -22.78 13.96 -11.80
N GLU A 3 -21.64 13.87 -11.15
CA GLU A 3 -21.32 12.76 -10.24
C GLU A 3 -22.30 12.78 -9.07
N LYS A 4 -23.05 11.69 -8.87
CA LYS A 4 -24.02 11.58 -7.78
C LYS A 4 -23.28 11.17 -6.51
N ILE A 5 -23.00 12.15 -5.64
CA ILE A 5 -22.29 11.93 -4.38
C ILE A 5 -23.23 11.24 -3.38
N THR A 6 -22.77 10.13 -2.80
CA THR A 6 -23.45 9.40 -1.72
C THR A 6 -22.64 9.50 -0.43
N ARG A 7 -23.32 9.74 0.70
CA ARG A 7 -22.69 9.83 2.02
C ARG A 7 -22.79 8.50 2.76
N ILE A 8 -21.68 8.05 3.34
CA ILE A 8 -21.59 6.89 4.22
C ILE A 8 -21.13 7.39 5.59
N GLU A 9 -21.83 6.98 6.66
CA GLU A 9 -21.48 7.32 8.04
C GLU A 9 -21.16 6.05 8.82
N ILE A 10 -20.12 6.12 9.67
CA ILE A 10 -19.67 5.01 10.50
C ILE A 10 -19.52 5.55 11.93
N ARG A 11 -20.03 4.80 12.92
CA ARG A 11 -19.86 5.11 14.34
C ARG A 11 -18.56 4.50 14.83
N LEU A 12 -17.73 5.30 15.48
CA LEU A 12 -16.43 4.90 16.00
C LEU A 12 -16.30 5.43 17.44
N THR A 13 -15.63 4.65 18.28
CA THR A 13 -15.10 5.14 19.55
C THR A 13 -13.97 6.15 19.31
N PRO A 14 -13.63 7.01 20.28
CA PRO A 14 -12.51 7.93 20.16
C PRO A 14 -11.19 7.21 19.83
N LYS A 15 -10.95 6.06 20.47
CA LYS A 15 -9.74 5.24 20.27
C LYS A 15 -9.63 4.67 18.84
N GLU A 16 -10.74 4.19 18.27
CA GLU A 16 -10.75 3.72 16.87
C GLU A 16 -10.49 4.87 15.89
N LYS A 17 -11.10 6.03 16.15
CA LYS A 17 -10.91 7.24 15.34
C LYS A 17 -9.44 7.67 15.32
N ASP A 18 -8.78 7.70 16.49
CA ASP A 18 -7.37 8.06 16.60
C ASP A 18 -6.46 7.03 15.90
N LYS A 19 -6.77 5.74 16.04
CA LYS A 19 -6.04 4.67 15.33
C LYS A 19 -6.12 4.84 13.81
N ILE A 20 -7.32 5.10 13.27
CA ILE A 20 -7.50 5.34 11.83
C ILE A 20 -6.75 6.60 11.38
N LYS A 21 -6.79 7.67 12.19
CA LYS A 21 -6.07 8.91 11.88
C LYS A 21 -4.56 8.68 11.80
N ASN A 22 -3.99 7.92 12.74
CA ASN A 22 -2.56 7.60 12.75
C ASN A 22 -2.16 6.73 11.55
N LEU A 23 -2.98 5.74 11.19
CA LEU A 23 -2.75 4.91 9.99
C LEU A 23 -2.83 5.73 8.70
N ALA A 24 -3.79 6.65 8.59
CA ALA A 24 -3.89 7.53 7.43
C ALA A 24 -2.66 8.45 7.33
N ALA A 25 -2.21 9.00 8.45
CA ALA A 25 -1.03 9.85 8.51
C ALA A 25 0.27 9.11 8.13
N SER A 26 0.44 7.85 8.56
CA SER A 26 1.61 7.05 8.16
C SER A 26 1.65 6.76 6.66
N CYS A 27 0.49 6.72 6.00
CA CYS A 27 0.38 6.61 4.54
C CYS A 27 0.40 7.96 3.82
N ASN A 28 0.58 9.08 4.53
CA ASN A 28 0.46 10.45 4.01
C ASN A 28 -0.88 10.72 3.29
N LEU A 29 -1.97 10.16 3.83
CA LEU A 29 -3.33 10.32 3.32
C LEU A 29 -4.21 11.07 4.32
N SER A 30 -5.26 11.73 3.80
CA SER A 30 -6.36 12.17 4.66
C SER A 30 -7.14 10.96 5.19
N THR A 31 -7.80 11.11 6.34
CA THR A 31 -8.63 10.03 6.91
C THR A 31 -9.72 9.55 5.95
N SER A 32 -10.37 10.48 5.23
CA SER A 32 -11.42 10.14 4.27
C SER A 32 -10.88 9.38 3.05
N GLU A 33 -9.70 9.74 2.57
CA GLU A 33 -9.02 9.06 1.48
C GLU A 33 -8.55 7.66 1.88
N TYR A 34 -7.92 7.54 3.05
CA TYR A 34 -7.50 6.24 3.59
C TYR A 34 -8.69 5.29 3.71
N ILE A 35 -9.80 5.74 4.32
CA ILE A 35 -11.01 4.92 4.45
C ILE A 35 -11.58 4.55 3.07
N ARG A 36 -11.60 5.48 2.10
CA ARG A 36 -12.08 5.20 0.75
C ARG A 36 -11.23 4.14 0.06
N GLN A 37 -9.91 4.22 0.16
CA GLN A 37 -9.00 3.23 -0.39
C GLN A 37 -9.25 1.84 0.23
N ARG A 38 -9.29 1.77 1.57
CA ARG A 38 -9.59 0.50 2.28
C ARG A 38 -10.96 -0.07 1.92
N ALA A 39 -12.00 0.78 1.81
CA ALA A 39 -13.34 0.36 1.43
C ALA A 39 -13.42 -0.19 -0.01
N LEU A 40 -12.52 0.25 -0.89
CA LEU A 40 -12.39 -0.24 -2.26
C LEU A 40 -11.44 -1.45 -2.38
N GLY A 41 -10.90 -1.95 -1.26
CA GLY A 41 -9.99 -3.09 -1.20
C GLY A 41 -8.54 -2.75 -1.49
N PHE A 42 -8.16 -1.47 -1.53
CA PHE A 42 -6.75 -1.08 -1.62
C PHE A 42 -6.08 -1.18 -0.25
N VAL A 43 -4.79 -1.48 -0.25
CA VAL A 43 -3.91 -1.52 0.92
C VAL A 43 -2.92 -0.36 0.80
N PRO A 44 -3.21 0.80 1.41
CA PRO A 44 -2.34 1.96 1.34
C PRO A 44 -0.98 1.65 1.97
N ASN A 45 0.11 1.94 1.25
CA ASN A 45 1.45 1.75 1.78
C ASN A 45 1.79 2.87 2.76
N THR A 46 2.54 2.53 3.80
CA THR A 46 3.19 3.53 4.64
C THR A 46 4.29 4.20 3.83
N VAL A 47 4.44 5.51 3.98
CA VAL A 47 5.50 6.26 3.30
C VAL A 47 6.86 5.73 3.74
N GLN A 48 7.72 5.44 2.76
CA GLN A 48 9.06 4.96 3.05
C GLN A 48 9.93 6.12 3.56
N PRO A 49 10.92 5.86 4.44
CA PRO A 49 11.86 6.89 4.88
C PRO A 49 12.66 7.49 3.71
N ASP A 50 13.13 8.74 3.83
CA ASP A 50 13.91 9.40 2.78
C ASP A 50 15.14 8.59 2.32
N VAL A 51 15.79 7.89 3.25
CA VAL A 51 16.93 6.99 2.96
C VAL A 51 16.56 5.87 1.98
N PHE A 52 15.31 5.40 1.98
CA PHE A 52 14.83 4.43 1.00
C PHE A 52 14.86 5.00 -0.41
N TYR A 53 14.42 6.24 -0.60
CA TYR A 53 14.41 6.87 -1.92
C TYR A 53 15.82 7.14 -2.44
N LEU A 54 16.77 7.48 -1.55
CA LEU A 54 18.18 7.56 -1.91
C LEU A 54 18.72 6.21 -2.41
N PHE A 55 18.46 5.13 -1.67
CA PHE A 55 18.81 3.77 -2.07
C PHE A 55 18.15 3.39 -3.41
N TYR A 56 16.86 3.65 -3.56
CA TYR A 56 16.09 3.30 -4.76
C TYR A 56 16.61 4.06 -6.00
N ASN A 57 16.96 5.33 -5.85
CA ASN A 57 17.59 6.09 -6.93
C ASN A 57 18.95 5.50 -7.35
N GLN A 58 19.76 5.04 -6.39
CA GLN A 58 21.01 4.34 -6.70
C GLN A 58 20.76 3.00 -7.41
N LEU A 59 19.73 2.26 -7.01
CA LEU A 59 19.31 1.04 -7.70
C LEU A 59 18.88 1.32 -9.14
N CYS A 60 18.11 2.38 -9.38
CA CYS A 60 17.76 2.79 -10.74
C CYS A 60 18.99 3.21 -11.57
N ALA A 61 19.93 3.95 -10.96
CA ALA A 61 21.18 4.31 -11.62
C ALA A 61 22.02 3.07 -11.97
N LEU A 62 22.05 2.06 -11.09
CA LEU A 62 22.67 0.77 -11.35
C LEU A 62 22.01 0.09 -12.56
N CYS A 63 20.67 -0.01 -12.60
CA CYS A 63 19.94 -0.58 -13.72
C CYS A 63 20.30 0.08 -15.06
N ASN A 64 20.46 1.40 -15.09
CA ASN A 64 20.87 2.11 -16.31
C ASN A 64 22.33 1.86 -16.67
N SER A 65 23.22 1.71 -15.67
CA SER A 65 24.65 1.49 -15.91
C SER A 65 24.99 0.09 -16.42
N ILE A 66 24.18 -0.91 -16.07
CA ILE A 66 24.40 -2.30 -16.49
C ILE A 66 23.85 -2.58 -17.89
N GLU A 67 23.02 -1.69 -18.44
CA GLU A 67 22.49 -1.78 -19.79
C GLU A 67 23.67 -1.86 -20.79
N ASN A 68 23.82 -3.01 -21.44
CA ASN A 68 24.94 -3.36 -22.34
C ASN A 68 26.32 -3.58 -21.69
N ASN A 69 26.44 -3.56 -20.36
CA ASN A 69 27.71 -3.76 -19.63
C ASN A 69 27.74 -5.07 -18.81
N ALA A 70 26.64 -5.83 -18.80
CA ALA A 70 26.51 -7.10 -18.08
C ALA A 70 26.02 -8.21 -19.03
N THR A 71 25.99 -9.46 -18.54
CA THR A 71 25.33 -10.55 -19.26
C THR A 71 23.81 -10.30 -19.27
N ALA A 72 23.14 -10.74 -20.34
CA ALA A 72 21.69 -10.56 -20.49
C ALA A 72 20.90 -11.19 -19.32
N ASP A 73 21.35 -12.32 -18.78
CA ASP A 73 20.73 -12.97 -17.62
C ASP A 73 20.85 -12.11 -16.35
N THR A 74 22.04 -11.56 -16.08
CA THR A 74 22.26 -10.68 -14.92
C THR A 74 21.45 -9.39 -15.02
N GLU A 75 21.40 -8.78 -16.21
CA GLU A 75 20.58 -7.60 -16.45
C GLU A 75 19.10 -7.86 -16.15
N GLN A 76 18.55 -8.96 -16.68
CA GLN A 76 17.16 -9.34 -16.45
C GLN A 76 16.85 -9.58 -14.97
N GLN A 77 17.74 -10.24 -14.24
CA GLN A 77 17.56 -10.50 -12.81
C GLN A 77 17.56 -9.22 -11.98
N ILE A 78 18.46 -8.28 -12.26
CA ILE A 78 18.53 -7.00 -11.54
C ILE A 78 17.30 -6.15 -11.84
N VAL A 79 16.90 -6.06 -13.11
CA VAL A 79 15.69 -5.32 -13.50
C VAL A 79 14.44 -5.94 -12.87
N LYS A 80 14.35 -7.27 -12.82
CA LYS A 80 13.26 -7.98 -12.14
C LYS A 80 13.24 -7.63 -10.65
N LEU A 81 14.38 -7.68 -9.97
CA LEU A 81 14.49 -7.33 -8.55
C LEU A 81 14.04 -5.88 -8.29
N ALA A 82 14.48 -4.93 -9.12
CA ALA A 82 14.06 -3.52 -8.98
C ALA A 82 12.55 -3.33 -9.17
N LYS A 83 11.93 -4.06 -10.11
CA LYS A 83 10.47 -4.07 -10.32
C LYS A 83 9.73 -4.71 -9.14
N ASP A 84 10.25 -5.79 -8.59
CA ASP A 84 9.66 -6.46 -7.43
C ASP A 84 9.69 -5.53 -6.20
N ILE A 85 10.82 -4.86 -5.95
CA ILE A 85 10.97 -3.84 -4.89
C ILE A 85 9.96 -2.71 -5.08
N HIS A 86 9.85 -2.16 -6.29
CA HIS A 86 8.89 -1.09 -6.60
C HIS A 86 7.46 -1.54 -6.32
N THR A 87 7.08 -2.71 -6.82
CA THR A 87 5.73 -3.25 -6.68
C THR A 87 5.36 -3.51 -5.23
N GLN A 88 6.30 -4.00 -4.42
CA GLN A 88 6.04 -4.33 -3.01
C GLN A 88 6.03 -3.09 -2.10
N LEU A 89 6.90 -2.10 -2.35
CA LEU A 89 7.14 -1.02 -1.40
C LEU A 89 6.59 0.34 -1.83
N LEU A 90 6.37 0.55 -3.13
CA LEU A 90 5.95 1.84 -3.69
C LEU A 90 4.56 1.80 -4.32
N THR A 91 4.08 0.63 -4.75
CA THR A 91 2.77 0.49 -5.38
C THR A 91 1.69 0.05 -4.40
N THR A 92 0.59 0.81 -4.32
CA THR A 92 -0.60 0.42 -3.55
C THR A 92 -1.22 -0.83 -4.16
N GLN A 93 -1.22 -1.92 -3.39
CA GLN A 93 -1.82 -3.18 -3.82
C GLN A 93 -3.33 -3.20 -3.59
N LYS A 94 -4.05 -3.99 -4.39
CA LYS A 94 -5.48 -4.21 -4.23
C LYS A 94 -5.74 -5.64 -3.83
N GLN A 95 -6.32 -5.84 -2.65
CA GLN A 95 -6.73 -7.16 -2.16
C GLN A 95 -7.80 -7.75 -3.07
N HIS A 96 -7.67 -9.04 -3.32
CA HIS A 96 -8.70 -9.83 -3.97
C HIS A 96 -9.86 -10.08 -3.02
N LYS A 97 -11.07 -10.26 -3.58
CA LYS A 97 -12.29 -10.51 -2.81
C LYS A 97 -12.14 -11.65 -1.79
N LYS A 98 -11.41 -12.71 -2.15
CA LYS A 98 -11.17 -13.86 -1.25
C LYS A 98 -10.39 -13.46 0.01
N GLU A 99 -9.36 -12.64 -0.15
CA GLU A 99 -8.51 -12.16 0.94
C GLU A 99 -9.30 -11.23 1.86
N ILE A 100 -10.10 -10.32 1.29
CA ILE A 100 -10.99 -9.45 2.06
C ILE A 100 -11.98 -10.27 2.90
N VAL A 101 -12.59 -11.30 2.31
CA VAL A 101 -13.52 -12.17 3.03
C VAL A 101 -12.83 -12.89 4.18
N GLN A 102 -11.61 -13.40 3.98
CA GLN A 102 -10.83 -14.05 5.03
C GLN A 102 -10.46 -13.08 6.17
N GLU A 103 -10.01 -11.86 5.84
CA GLU A 103 -9.70 -10.82 6.83
C GLU A 103 -10.94 -10.47 7.68
N VAL A 104 -12.09 -10.27 7.04
CA VAL A 104 -13.35 -9.96 7.74
C VAL A 104 -13.81 -11.10 8.64
N MET A 105 -13.64 -12.36 8.23
CA MET A 105 -13.96 -13.52 9.08
C MET A 105 -13.12 -13.53 10.37
N GLN A 106 -11.84 -13.16 10.30
CA GLN A 106 -10.98 -13.05 11.47
C GLN A 106 -11.44 -11.95 12.43
N TRP A 107 -11.89 -10.80 11.92
CA TRP A 107 -12.42 -9.72 12.75
C TRP A 107 -13.70 -10.13 13.49
N GLN A 108 -14.59 -10.87 12.83
CA GLN A 108 -15.83 -11.35 13.47
C GLN A 108 -15.55 -12.31 14.62
N GLN A 109 -14.54 -13.18 14.48
CA GLN A 109 -14.11 -14.09 15.54
C GLN A 109 -13.51 -13.34 16.74
N GLN A 110 -12.76 -12.26 16.49
CA GLN A 110 -12.19 -11.42 17.55
C GLN A 110 -13.25 -10.59 18.30
N ALA A 111 -14.34 -10.21 17.63
CA ALA A 111 -15.46 -9.50 18.24
C ALA A 111 -16.40 -10.41 19.07
N SER A 112 -16.33 -11.73 18.88
CA SER A 112 -17.19 -12.71 19.58
C SER A 112 -16.75 -13.09 21.01
N GLY A 113 -15.78 -12.39 21.61
CA GLY A 113 -15.66 -12.28 23.07
C GLY A 113 -14.36 -12.78 23.71
N GLN A 114 -13.72 -11.88 24.47
CA GLN A 114 -13.40 -12.01 25.90
C GLN A 114 -13.71 -10.68 26.58
#